data_AF-A0A0R2BPN1-F1
#
_entry.id   AF-A0A0R2BPN1-F1
#
_cell.length_a   1.000
_cell.length_b   1.000
_cell.length_c   1.000
_cell.angle_alpha   90.00
_cell.angle_beta   90.00
_cell.angle_gamma   90.00
#
_symmetry.space_group_name_H-M   'P 1'
#
loop_
_entity.id
_entity.type
_entity.pdbx_description
1 polymer ?
#
loop_
_entity_poly.entity_id
_entity_poly.type
_entity_poly.pdbx_seq_one_letter_code
_entity_poly.pdbx_strand_id
1 'polypeptide(L)'
;MLKTDPMEVLVVGKDERAITTTNYVLDEKTGLVSVANVDKELIPAVDQQIKVGVGQEEEIPYETRYVADETLEKGVKLIKVAGQMGIRHPNGTVTKEPVTELIAVSTMPTVVEEPLSFETIYQDDPTMPAGTFCVITSGKEGLKRLVTTYEVDELTGELIETTTEEIVEPVAEVIAKGTKVEEKVVQAEPVAVQPKEAMPQKEQVVTKAPELPQLGDSQDVTAALLGSLGILSALGLVAF
;
A
#
# COMPACT_ATOMS: atom_id res chain seq x y z
N MET A 1 28.42 19.93 -37.63
CA MET A 1 29.80 20.32 -37.31
C MET A 1 29.88 20.58 -35.82
N LEU A 2 30.81 19.91 -35.15
CA LEU A 2 31.11 20.10 -33.73
C LEU A 2 31.69 21.48 -33.50
N LYS A 3 31.58 22.04 -32.29
CA LYS A 3 32.15 23.37 -31.95
C LYS A 3 33.69 23.41 -32.11
N THR A 4 34.33 22.25 -32.10
CA THR A 4 35.76 22.04 -32.33
C THR A 4 36.14 21.92 -33.81
N ASP A 5 35.18 21.78 -34.72
CA ASP A 5 35.47 21.69 -36.15
C ASP A 5 36.05 23.03 -36.64
N PRO A 6 37.07 23.01 -37.52
CA PRO A 6 37.65 24.23 -38.05
C PRO A 6 36.60 25.03 -38.83
N MET A 7 36.69 26.37 -38.74
CA MET A 7 35.83 27.25 -39.52
C MET A 7 36.06 27.05 -41.01
N GLU A 8 35.00 26.75 -41.76
CA GLU A 8 35.05 26.51 -43.19
C GLU A 8 34.67 27.80 -43.92
N VAL A 9 35.55 28.35 -44.77
CA VAL A 9 35.25 29.54 -45.58
C VAL A 9 34.57 29.10 -46.87
N LEU A 10 33.28 29.39 -47.02
CA LEU A 10 32.46 29.03 -48.19
C LEU A 10 32.59 30.07 -49.30
N VAL A 11 32.66 31.36 -48.93
CA VAL A 11 32.88 32.47 -49.85
C VAL A 11 33.97 33.35 -49.25
N VAL A 12 35.06 33.59 -50.00
CA VAL A 12 36.11 34.52 -49.60
C VAL A 12 35.63 35.94 -49.85
N GLY A 13 35.69 36.79 -48.82
CA GLY A 13 35.29 38.19 -48.93
C GLY A 13 36.20 38.98 -49.87
N LYS A 14 35.66 40.02 -50.49
CA LYS A 14 36.39 40.96 -51.35
C LYS A 14 35.92 42.37 -51.04
N ASP A 15 36.86 43.29 -50.84
CA ASP A 15 36.55 44.70 -50.65
C ASP A 15 35.97 45.32 -51.93
N GLU A 16 35.24 46.43 -51.77
CA GLU A 16 34.76 47.23 -52.90
C GLU A 16 35.93 47.78 -53.73
N ARG A 17 35.77 47.83 -55.05
CA ARG A 17 36.79 48.35 -55.96
C ARG A 17 36.18 49.26 -57.03
N ALA A 18 36.48 50.55 -56.93
CA ALA A 18 36.23 51.50 -58.00
C ALA A 18 37.39 51.50 -59.02
N ILE A 19 37.09 51.26 -60.29
CA ILE A 19 37.99 51.50 -61.42
C ILE A 19 37.64 52.87 -62.02
N THR A 20 38.62 53.75 -62.18
CA THR A 20 38.44 55.03 -62.88
C THR A 20 39.37 55.06 -64.09
N THR A 21 38.79 55.07 -65.29
CA THR A 21 39.54 55.13 -66.56
C THR A 21 39.38 56.53 -67.15
N THR A 22 40.49 57.26 -67.25
CA THR A 22 40.53 58.59 -67.88
C THR A 22 41.17 58.45 -69.25
N ASN A 23 40.40 58.69 -70.31
CA ASN A 23 40.95 58.74 -71.67
C ASN A 23 41.35 60.18 -72.02
N TYR A 24 42.44 60.31 -72.78
CA TYR A 24 43.00 61.60 -73.15
C TYR A 24 43.13 61.72 -74.68
N VAL A 25 42.97 62.94 -75.21
CA VAL A 25 43.31 63.28 -76.59
C VAL A 25 44.56 64.15 -76.58
N LEU A 26 45.58 63.73 -77.32
CA LEU A 26 46.80 64.48 -77.59
C LEU A 26 46.66 65.26 -78.89
N ASP A 27 46.89 66.57 -78.87
CA ASP A 27 47.10 67.37 -80.07
C ASP A 27 48.55 67.20 -80.55
N GLU A 28 48.74 66.44 -81.63
CA GLU A 28 50.05 66.14 -82.21
C GLU A 28 50.82 67.38 -82.73
N LYS A 29 50.16 68.52 -82.93
CA LYS A 29 50.79 69.76 -83.42
C LYS A 29 51.26 70.67 -82.30
N THR A 30 50.54 70.69 -81.17
CA THR A 30 50.85 71.56 -80.02
C THR A 30 51.45 70.81 -78.83
N GLY A 31 51.38 69.48 -78.81
CA GLY A 31 51.79 68.63 -77.71
C GLY A 31 50.87 68.69 -76.49
N LEU A 32 49.74 69.40 -76.58
CA LEU A 32 48.80 69.58 -75.48
C LEU A 32 47.88 68.37 -75.34
N VAL A 33 47.64 67.98 -74.10
CA VAL A 33 46.77 66.85 -73.74
C VAL A 33 45.49 67.39 -73.11
N SER A 34 44.33 66.93 -73.61
CA SER A 34 43.02 67.22 -73.02
C SER A 34 42.31 65.93 -72.58
N VAL A 35 41.47 66.02 -71.55
CA VAL A 35 40.64 64.89 -71.10
C VAL A 35 39.48 64.69 -72.06
N ALA A 36 39.30 63.47 -72.56
CA ALA A 36 38.21 63.11 -73.45
C ALA A 36 36.94 62.73 -72.67
N ASN A 37 37.06 61.70 -71.83
CA ASN A 37 36.02 61.24 -70.92
C ASN A 37 36.66 60.55 -69.69
N VAL A 38 35.85 60.37 -68.65
CA VAL A 38 36.22 59.63 -67.44
C VAL A 38 35.12 58.62 -67.14
N ASP A 39 35.42 57.34 -67.30
CA ASP A 39 34.50 56.25 -67.01
C ASP A 39 34.80 55.70 -65.61
N LYS A 40 33.74 55.41 -64.84
CA LYS A 40 33.84 54.84 -63.49
C LYS A 40 33.04 53.56 -63.40
N GLU A 41 33.71 52.46 -63.07
CA GLU A 41 33.10 51.16 -62.81
C GLU A 41 33.26 50.83 -61.33
N LEU A 42 32.15 50.60 -60.62
CA LEU A 42 32.16 50.18 -59.23
C LEU A 42 31.89 48.68 -59.14
N ILE A 43 32.90 47.92 -58.72
CA ILE A 43 32.74 46.52 -58.33
C ILE A 43 32.37 46.53 -56.84
N PRO A 44 31.15 46.11 -56.46
CA PRO A 44 30.73 46.10 -55.06
C PRO A 44 31.54 45.08 -54.26
N ALA A 45 31.62 45.31 -52.95
CA ALA A 45 32.18 44.34 -52.02
C ALA A 45 31.38 43.01 -52.05
N VAL A 46 32.05 41.93 -51.70
CA VAL A 46 31.46 40.60 -51.49
C VAL A 46 31.75 40.18 -50.06
N ASP A 47 30.71 39.89 -49.29
CA ASP A 47 30.87 39.45 -47.90
C ASP A 47 31.54 38.07 -47.80
N GLN A 48 32.40 37.89 -46.78
CA GLN A 48 32.94 36.57 -46.47
C GLN A 48 31.86 35.71 -45.80
N GLN A 49 31.59 34.53 -46.36
CA GLN A 49 30.70 33.55 -45.75
C GLN A 49 31.52 32.44 -45.11
N ILE A 50 31.33 32.25 -43.80
CA ILE A 50 31.93 31.15 -43.04
C ILE A 50 30.87 30.24 -42.46
N LYS A 51 31.18 28.95 -42.36
CA LYS A 51 30.39 27.94 -41.70
C LYS A 51 31.14 27.51 -40.44
N VAL A 52 30.46 27.69 -39.30
CA VAL A 52 31.00 27.40 -37.97
C VAL A 52 30.33 26.17 -37.38
N GLY A 53 31.04 25.49 -36.48
CA GLY A 53 30.50 24.40 -35.70
C GLY A 53 29.41 24.86 -34.74
N VAL A 54 28.27 24.17 -34.72
CA VAL A 54 27.17 24.48 -33.79
C VAL A 54 27.43 23.93 -32.38
N GLY A 55 28.18 22.83 -32.25
CA GLY A 55 28.39 22.12 -30.99
C GLY A 55 27.73 20.74 -30.96
N GLN A 56 27.67 20.14 -29.77
CA GLN A 56 26.90 18.92 -29.47
C GLN A 56 25.86 19.26 -28.41
N GLU A 57 24.66 18.69 -28.55
CA GLU A 57 23.65 18.78 -27.50
C GLU A 57 24.12 18.01 -26.26
N GLU A 58 23.82 18.55 -25.08
CA GLU A 58 24.09 17.94 -23.78
C GLU A 58 22.78 17.34 -23.24
N GLU A 59 22.81 16.09 -22.81
CA GLU A 59 21.66 15.46 -22.16
C GLU A 59 21.57 15.93 -20.70
N ILE A 60 20.36 16.29 -20.26
CA ILE A 60 20.07 16.66 -18.87
C ILE A 60 19.50 15.44 -18.17
N PRO A 61 20.13 14.90 -17.11
CA PRO A 61 19.58 13.78 -16.37
C PRO A 61 18.25 14.14 -15.69
N TYR A 62 17.38 13.15 -15.53
CA TYR A 62 16.15 13.29 -14.75
C TYR A 62 16.38 12.86 -13.29
N GLU A 63 15.53 13.34 -12.39
CA GLU A 63 15.43 12.82 -11.03
C GLU A 63 14.43 11.65 -10.97
N THR A 64 14.64 10.72 -10.05
CA THR A 64 13.61 9.73 -9.67
C THR A 64 13.01 10.14 -8.33
N ARG A 65 11.68 10.03 -8.21
CA ARG A 65 10.92 10.31 -6.99
C ARG A 65 9.98 9.15 -6.67
N TYR A 66 9.76 8.91 -5.39
CA TYR A 66 8.89 7.86 -4.89
C TYR A 66 7.60 8.45 -4.31
N VAL A 67 6.49 7.74 -4.49
CA VAL A 67 5.17 8.12 -3.95
C VAL A 67 4.47 6.94 -3.31
N ALA A 68 3.69 7.21 -2.26
CA ALA A 68 2.88 6.21 -1.59
C ALA A 68 1.72 5.77 -2.50
N ASP A 69 1.41 4.47 -2.48
CA ASP A 69 0.23 3.92 -3.13
C ASP A 69 -0.30 2.72 -2.34
N GLU A 70 -1.39 2.95 -1.60
CA GLU A 70 -2.07 1.92 -0.80
C GLU A 70 -2.84 0.89 -1.65
N THR A 71 -3.01 1.15 -2.95
CA THR A 71 -3.73 0.26 -3.87
C THR A 71 -2.86 -0.83 -4.49
N LEU A 72 -1.53 -0.74 -4.32
CA LEU A 72 -0.59 -1.76 -4.77
C LEU A 72 -0.52 -2.92 -3.77
N GLU A 73 -0.36 -4.15 -4.29
CA GLU A 73 -0.11 -5.33 -3.46
C GLU A 73 1.18 -5.20 -2.64
N LYS A 74 1.19 -5.80 -1.44
CA LYS A 74 2.29 -5.66 -0.47
C LYS A 74 3.66 -5.97 -1.09
N GLY A 75 4.54 -4.98 -1.08
CA GLY A 75 5.91 -5.08 -1.59
C GLY A 75 6.09 -4.78 -3.08
N VAL A 76 5.02 -4.44 -3.80
CA VAL A 76 5.10 -4.02 -5.21
C VAL A 76 5.61 -2.58 -5.32
N LYS A 77 6.45 -2.32 -6.33
CA LYS A 77 6.78 -0.99 -6.85
C LYS A 77 6.33 -0.90 -8.32
N LEU A 78 5.80 0.25 -8.73
CA LEU A 78 5.27 0.48 -10.09
C LEU A 78 5.70 1.85 -10.62
N ILE A 79 6.31 1.89 -11.80
CA ILE A 79 6.59 3.15 -12.51
C ILE A 79 5.25 3.75 -12.98
N LYS A 80 4.84 4.87 -12.37
CA LYS A 80 3.65 5.65 -12.76
C LYS A 80 3.97 6.61 -13.90
N VAL A 81 5.17 7.18 -13.91
CA VAL A 81 5.70 8.06 -14.96
C VAL A 81 7.14 7.64 -15.24
N ALA A 82 7.43 7.25 -16.47
CA ALA A 82 8.80 6.92 -16.89
C ALA A 82 9.64 8.20 -17.01
N GLY A 83 10.86 8.16 -16.46
CA GLY A 83 11.80 9.27 -16.57
C GLY A 83 12.18 9.56 -18.02
N GLN A 84 12.44 10.83 -18.31
CA GLN A 84 12.98 11.23 -19.62
C GLN A 84 14.09 12.25 -19.45
N MET A 85 15.21 12.04 -20.13
CA MET A 85 16.27 13.03 -20.18
C MET A 85 15.80 14.29 -20.93
N GLY A 86 16.28 15.44 -20.45
CA GLY A 86 16.17 16.73 -21.12
C GLY A 86 17.32 16.91 -22.12
N ILE A 87 17.24 17.99 -22.90
CA ILE A 87 18.22 18.33 -23.94
C ILE A 87 18.58 19.79 -23.80
N ARG A 88 19.89 20.08 -23.71
CA ARG A 88 20.46 21.43 -23.76
C ARG A 88 21.21 21.61 -25.08
N HIS A 89 20.82 22.63 -25.83
CA HIS A 89 21.49 23.01 -27.06
C HIS A 89 22.81 23.78 -26.78
N PRO A 90 23.85 23.67 -27.61
CA PRO A 90 25.18 24.28 -27.41
C PRO A 90 25.27 25.79 -27.13
N ASN A 91 24.22 26.55 -27.44
CA ASN A 91 24.08 27.98 -27.14
C ASN A 91 23.65 28.23 -25.68
N GLY A 92 23.44 27.18 -24.88
CA GLY A 92 22.98 27.23 -23.49
C GLY A 92 21.47 27.13 -23.31
N THR A 93 20.65 27.14 -24.38
CA THR A 93 19.19 27.03 -24.23
C THR A 93 18.76 25.58 -24.03
N VAL A 94 17.92 25.33 -23.03
CA VAL A 94 17.23 24.04 -22.87
C VAL A 94 16.14 23.92 -23.94
N THR A 95 16.20 22.88 -24.76
CA THR A 95 15.23 22.60 -25.84
C THR A 95 14.19 21.57 -25.41
N LYS A 96 14.52 20.74 -24.41
CA LYS A 96 13.59 19.82 -23.74
C LYS A 96 13.93 19.76 -22.26
N GLU A 97 12.98 20.05 -21.39
CA GLU A 97 13.15 19.82 -19.94
C GLU A 97 13.16 18.32 -19.62
N PRO A 98 13.93 17.87 -18.62
CA PRO A 98 13.84 16.49 -18.13
C PRO A 98 12.48 16.24 -17.48
N VAL A 99 11.98 15.01 -17.60
CA VAL A 99 10.76 14.54 -16.93
C VAL A 99 11.19 13.62 -15.80
N THR A 100 10.84 14.00 -14.57
CA THR A 100 11.06 13.20 -13.35
C THR A 100 10.38 11.83 -13.47
N GLU A 101 11.12 10.78 -13.14
CA GLU A 101 10.57 9.43 -13.01
C GLU A 101 9.79 9.32 -11.70
N LEU A 102 8.57 8.78 -11.75
CA LEU A 102 7.71 8.62 -10.59
C LEU A 102 7.44 7.14 -10.33
N ILE A 103 7.95 6.62 -9.21
CA ILE A 103 7.81 5.22 -8.80
C ILE A 103 6.86 5.16 -7.61
N ALA A 104 5.67 4.60 -7.82
CA ALA A 104 4.78 4.26 -6.72
C ALA A 104 5.32 3.06 -5.93
N VAL A 105 5.23 3.14 -4.61
CA VAL A 105 5.63 2.10 -3.66
C VAL A 105 4.40 1.70 -2.85
N SER A 106 4.16 0.39 -2.74
CA SER A 106 3.10 -0.16 -1.88
C SER A 106 3.20 0.35 -0.44
N THR A 107 2.20 1.09 0.00
CA THR A 107 2.01 1.49 1.41
C THR A 107 0.80 0.82 2.06
N MET A 108 0.26 -0.23 1.43
CA MET A 108 -0.91 -0.98 1.92
C MET A 108 -0.73 -1.41 3.39
N PRO A 109 -1.61 -0.99 4.31
CA PRO A 109 -1.47 -1.30 5.73
C PRO A 109 -1.67 -2.79 5.99
N THR A 110 -0.97 -3.30 7.00
CA THR A 110 -1.15 -4.69 7.48
C THR A 110 -1.92 -4.67 8.78
N VAL A 111 -2.98 -5.48 8.88
CA VAL A 111 -3.78 -5.65 10.09
C VAL A 111 -3.62 -7.09 10.57
N VAL A 112 -3.31 -7.25 11.86
CA VAL A 112 -3.24 -8.56 12.53
C VAL A 112 -4.19 -8.51 13.72
N GLU A 113 -5.05 -9.52 13.84
CA GLU A 113 -6.01 -9.67 14.94
C GLU A 113 -5.73 -10.96 15.71
N GLU A 114 -5.72 -10.87 17.03
CA GLU A 114 -5.51 -11.97 17.98
C GLU A 114 -6.66 -11.99 19.00
N PRO A 115 -7.46 -13.06 19.08
CA PRO A 115 -8.56 -13.16 20.03
C PRO A 115 -8.04 -13.39 21.45
N LEU A 116 -8.65 -12.72 22.44
CA LEU A 116 -8.30 -12.86 23.85
C LEU A 116 -9.37 -13.70 24.56
N SER A 117 -9.00 -14.88 25.05
CA SER A 117 -9.91 -15.76 25.80
C SER A 117 -10.40 -15.11 27.09
N PHE A 118 -11.67 -15.28 27.42
CA PHE A 118 -12.22 -14.89 28.72
C PHE A 118 -11.97 -15.95 29.80
N GLU A 119 -11.96 -15.51 31.06
CA GLU A 119 -11.92 -16.41 32.22
C GLU A 119 -13.34 -16.80 32.67
N THR A 120 -13.51 -18.00 33.22
CA THR A 120 -14.76 -18.42 33.90
C THR A 120 -14.56 -18.37 35.43
N ILE A 121 -15.36 -17.54 36.10
CA ILE A 121 -15.34 -17.31 37.54
C ILE A 121 -16.57 -17.98 38.18
N TYR A 122 -16.33 -18.85 39.15
CA TYR A 122 -17.41 -19.46 39.95
C TYR A 122 -17.66 -18.66 41.23
N GLN A 123 -18.92 -18.33 41.49
CA GLN A 123 -19.37 -17.63 42.69
C GLN A 123 -20.36 -18.53 43.46
N ASP A 124 -20.04 -18.88 44.71
CA ASP A 124 -20.96 -19.67 45.54
C ASP A 124 -22.21 -18.85 45.92
N ASP A 125 -23.40 -19.41 45.69
CA ASP A 125 -24.71 -18.83 46.00
C ASP A 125 -25.42 -19.70 47.06
N PRO A 126 -25.66 -19.18 48.29
CA PRO A 126 -26.34 -19.89 49.37
C PRO A 126 -27.86 -19.91 49.25
N THR A 127 -28.43 -19.24 48.24
CA THR A 127 -29.87 -19.25 47.95
C THR A 127 -30.26 -20.36 46.97
N MET A 128 -29.35 -20.72 46.07
CA MET A 128 -29.50 -21.80 45.07
C MET A 128 -29.23 -23.20 45.66
N PRO A 129 -30.02 -24.23 45.32
CA PRO A 129 -29.83 -25.61 45.79
C PRO A 129 -28.43 -26.16 45.47
N ALA A 130 -27.86 -26.92 46.42
CA ALA A 130 -26.54 -27.53 46.27
C ALA A 130 -26.40 -28.34 44.97
N GLY A 131 -25.37 -28.02 44.17
CA GLY A 131 -25.08 -28.70 42.89
C GLY A 131 -25.81 -28.12 41.66
N THR A 132 -26.56 -27.04 41.81
CA THR A 132 -27.10 -26.27 40.66
C THR A 132 -26.11 -25.20 40.18
N PHE A 133 -26.19 -24.82 38.90
CA PHE A 133 -25.36 -23.78 38.28
C PHE A 133 -26.23 -22.80 37.49
N CYS A 134 -25.86 -21.52 37.47
CA CYS A 134 -26.53 -20.48 36.69
C CYS A 134 -25.53 -19.45 36.17
N VAL A 135 -25.57 -19.10 34.89
CA VAL A 135 -24.70 -18.04 34.33
C VAL A 135 -25.31 -16.68 34.70
N ILE A 136 -24.58 -15.90 35.50
CA ILE A 136 -24.92 -14.51 35.86
C ILE A 136 -24.49 -13.57 34.73
N THR A 137 -23.26 -13.74 34.23
CA THR A 137 -22.66 -12.93 33.18
C THR A 137 -22.10 -13.87 32.13
N SER A 138 -22.56 -13.75 30.88
CA SER A 138 -21.99 -14.50 29.75
C SER A 138 -20.60 -13.97 29.43
N GLY A 139 -19.63 -14.88 29.27
CA GLY A 139 -18.29 -14.52 28.83
C GLY A 139 -18.29 -13.93 27.42
N LYS A 140 -17.30 -13.05 27.14
CA LYS A 140 -17.03 -12.51 25.80
C LYS A 140 -15.53 -12.46 25.58
N GLU A 141 -15.09 -12.98 24.44
CA GLU A 141 -13.70 -12.83 24.01
C GLU A 141 -13.37 -11.34 23.81
N GLY A 142 -12.15 -10.99 24.20
CA GLY A 142 -11.53 -9.73 23.85
C GLY A 142 -10.83 -9.82 22.49
N LEU A 143 -10.21 -8.73 22.06
CA LEU A 143 -9.52 -8.64 20.79
C LEU A 143 -8.29 -7.76 20.93
N LYS A 144 -7.12 -8.28 20.55
CA LYS A 144 -5.93 -7.48 20.28
C LYS A 144 -5.82 -7.24 18.78
N ARG A 145 -5.79 -5.97 18.37
CA ARG A 145 -5.59 -5.54 16.99
C ARG A 145 -4.24 -4.82 16.89
N LEU A 146 -3.40 -5.27 15.96
CA LEU A 146 -2.18 -4.57 15.54
C LEU A 146 -2.42 -4.01 14.13
N VAL A 147 -2.19 -2.71 13.95
CA VAL A 147 -2.23 -2.04 12.64
C VAL A 147 -0.87 -1.45 12.33
N THR A 148 -0.26 -1.95 11.25
CA THR A 148 1.03 -1.51 10.74
C THR A 148 0.84 -0.68 9.48
N THR A 149 1.19 0.59 9.53
CA THR A 149 1.16 1.55 8.40
C THR A 149 2.58 1.83 7.89
N TYR A 150 2.66 2.31 6.65
CA TYR A 150 3.92 2.55 5.96
C TYR A 150 3.91 3.94 5.32
N GLU A 151 4.91 4.76 5.62
CA GLU A 151 5.22 5.99 4.88
C GLU A 151 6.44 5.74 3.96
N VAL A 152 6.56 6.49 2.87
CA VAL A 152 7.68 6.35 1.92
C VAL A 152 8.51 7.64 1.85
N ASP A 153 9.84 7.49 1.88
CA ASP A 153 10.74 8.60 1.59
C ASP A 153 10.74 8.93 0.09
N GLU A 154 10.45 10.18 -0.28
CA GLU A 154 10.30 10.60 -1.68
C GLU A 154 11.60 10.50 -2.51
N LEU A 155 12.78 10.46 -1.87
CA LEU A 155 14.09 10.46 -2.52
C LEU A 155 14.69 9.05 -2.60
N THR A 156 14.61 8.27 -1.52
CA THR A 156 15.21 6.93 -1.44
C THR A 156 14.23 5.81 -1.77
N GLY A 157 12.93 6.03 -1.56
CA GLY A 157 11.92 4.99 -1.68
C GLY A 157 12.02 3.91 -0.61
N GLU A 158 12.66 4.23 0.52
CA GLU A 158 12.64 3.45 1.75
C GLU A 158 11.29 3.62 2.46
N LEU A 159 10.87 2.60 3.22
CA LEU A 159 9.63 2.62 3.97
C LEU A 159 9.89 2.84 5.46
N ILE A 160 9.16 3.79 6.05
CA ILE A 160 9.11 4.02 7.49
C ILE A 160 7.87 3.31 8.02
N GLU A 161 8.08 2.31 8.88
CA GLU A 161 7.00 1.51 9.47
C GLU A 161 6.54 2.11 10.80
N THR A 162 5.22 2.24 10.98
CA THR A 162 4.60 2.56 12.27
C THR A 162 3.58 1.49 12.63
N THR A 163 3.71 0.89 13.82
CA THR A 163 2.74 -0.09 14.34
C THR A 163 1.99 0.49 15.54
N THR A 164 0.67 0.37 15.52
CA THR A 164 -0.25 0.78 16.58
C THR A 164 -1.00 -0.43 17.13
N GLU A 165 -1.30 -0.41 18.43
CA GLU A 165 -1.98 -1.50 19.14
C GLU A 165 -3.29 -1.00 19.75
N GLU A 166 -4.37 -1.74 19.53
CA GLU A 166 -5.69 -1.56 20.13
C GLU A 166 -6.07 -2.84 20.86
N ILE A 167 -6.51 -2.73 22.12
CA ILE A 167 -6.97 -3.85 22.95
C ILE A 167 -8.42 -3.61 23.36
N VAL A 168 -9.26 -4.62 23.11
CA VAL A 168 -10.57 -4.79 23.72
C VAL A 168 -10.44 -5.90 24.76
N GLU A 169 -10.58 -5.58 26.04
CA GLU A 169 -10.47 -6.55 27.13
C GLU A 169 -11.59 -7.61 27.08
N PRO A 170 -11.31 -8.89 27.38
CA PRO A 170 -12.34 -9.91 27.50
C PRO A 170 -13.26 -9.65 28.70
N VAL A 171 -14.53 -10.06 28.58
CA VAL A 171 -15.48 -10.05 29.69
C VAL A 171 -15.54 -11.45 30.28
N ALA A 172 -15.18 -11.60 31.56
CA ALA A 172 -15.24 -12.87 32.26
C ALA A 172 -16.67 -13.45 32.32
N GLU A 173 -16.79 -14.76 32.17
CA GLU A 173 -18.01 -15.48 32.45
C GLU A 173 -18.16 -15.68 33.95
N VAL A 174 -19.34 -15.38 34.51
CA VAL A 174 -19.61 -15.55 35.94
C VAL A 174 -20.72 -16.58 36.13
N ILE A 175 -20.40 -17.66 36.83
CA ILE A 175 -21.32 -18.78 37.10
C ILE A 175 -21.61 -18.86 38.60
N ALA A 176 -22.87 -18.62 38.97
CA ALA A 176 -23.39 -18.94 40.30
C ALA A 176 -23.40 -20.45 40.51
N LYS A 177 -22.89 -20.91 41.66
CA LYS A 177 -22.88 -22.31 42.08
C LYS A 177 -23.68 -22.45 43.36
N GLY A 178 -24.78 -23.20 43.32
CA GLY A 178 -25.64 -23.41 44.47
C GLY A 178 -24.93 -24.16 45.60
N THR A 179 -25.06 -23.64 46.82
CA THR A 179 -24.51 -24.21 48.06
C THR A 179 -25.57 -24.45 49.14
N LYS A 180 -26.85 -24.14 48.88
CA LYS A 180 -27.95 -24.36 49.83
C LYS A 180 -28.16 -25.85 50.07
N VAL A 181 -27.82 -26.30 51.27
CA VAL A 181 -28.11 -27.66 51.74
C VAL A 181 -29.61 -27.75 52.04
N GLU A 182 -30.32 -28.67 51.38
CA GLU A 182 -31.67 -29.02 51.80
C GLU A 182 -31.60 -29.88 53.06
N GLU A 183 -32.08 -29.33 54.19
CA GLU A 183 -32.40 -30.16 55.34
C GLU A 183 -33.53 -31.13 54.95
N LYS A 184 -33.21 -32.42 54.87
CA LYS A 184 -34.22 -33.47 54.79
C LYS A 184 -35.11 -33.37 56.03
N VAL A 185 -36.30 -32.79 55.86
CA VAL A 185 -37.38 -32.92 56.84
C VAL A 185 -37.74 -34.40 56.92
N VAL A 186 -37.23 -35.07 57.96
CA VAL A 186 -37.60 -36.44 58.27
C VAL A 186 -39.07 -36.41 58.68
N GLN A 187 -39.97 -36.76 57.76
CA GLN A 187 -41.35 -37.06 58.13
C GLN A 187 -41.31 -38.26 59.07
N ALA A 188 -41.62 -38.01 60.35
CA ALA A 188 -41.75 -39.06 61.34
C ALA A 188 -42.96 -39.93 61.00
N GLU A 189 -42.72 -41.19 60.63
CA GLU A 189 -43.79 -42.18 60.48
C GLU A 189 -44.50 -42.38 61.84
N PRO A 190 -45.83 -42.28 61.92
CA PRO A 190 -46.56 -42.54 63.15
C PRO A 190 -46.60 -44.05 63.44
N VAL A 191 -45.91 -44.47 64.49
CA VAL A 191 -45.89 -45.87 64.96
C VAL A 191 -47.22 -46.25 65.62
N ALA A 192 -47.93 -47.24 65.08
CA ALA A 192 -49.10 -47.87 65.73
C ALA A 192 -49.33 -49.35 65.32
N VAL A 193 -48.58 -50.25 65.97
CA VAL A 193 -48.96 -51.59 66.52
C VAL A 193 -49.95 -52.51 65.75
N GLN A 194 -49.49 -53.73 65.41
CA GLN A 194 -50.27 -54.87 64.86
C GLN A 194 -50.94 -55.75 65.95
N PRO A 195 -51.85 -56.71 65.60
CA PRO A 195 -51.45 -58.07 65.13
C PRO A 195 -52.43 -58.63 64.04
N LYS A 196 -52.43 -59.90 63.55
CA LYS A 196 -51.67 -61.15 63.80
C LYS A 196 -51.69 -62.13 62.59
N GLU A 197 -50.71 -63.02 62.50
CA GLU A 197 -50.71 -64.41 61.94
C GLU A 197 -51.42 -64.80 60.61
N ALA A 198 -50.60 -65.09 59.57
CA ALA A 198 -50.36 -66.46 59.06
C ALA A 198 -49.15 -66.52 58.08
N MET A 199 -48.39 -67.62 58.10
CA MET A 199 -47.22 -67.93 57.23
C MET A 199 -47.60 -69.07 56.21
N PRO A 200 -46.77 -69.54 55.22
CA PRO A 200 -45.31 -69.38 55.04
C PRO A 200 -44.68 -69.28 53.59
N GLN A 201 -43.44 -68.73 53.56
CA GLN A 201 -42.22 -69.15 52.80
C GLN A 201 -42.10 -69.16 51.25
N LYS A 202 -41.22 -68.29 50.70
CA LYS A 202 -39.86 -68.56 50.14
C LYS A 202 -39.35 -67.28 49.42
N GLU A 203 -38.22 -66.63 49.75
CA GLU A 203 -36.78 -66.98 49.73
C GLU A 203 -36.07 -66.76 48.36
N GLN A 204 -34.87 -66.15 48.42
CA GLN A 204 -33.88 -65.85 47.34
C GLN A 204 -34.19 -64.57 46.51
N VAL A 205 -33.51 -63.41 46.65
CA VAL A 205 -32.07 -63.01 46.73
C VAL A 205 -31.44 -62.80 45.33
N VAL A 206 -30.52 -61.82 45.23
CA VAL A 206 -29.52 -61.54 44.16
C VAL A 206 -29.77 -60.30 43.26
N THR A 207 -29.31 -59.15 43.79
CA THR A 207 -28.44 -58.10 43.20
C THR A 207 -28.65 -57.47 41.79
N LYS A 208 -28.37 -56.16 41.81
CA LYS A 208 -27.53 -55.36 40.88
C LYS A 208 -28.23 -54.42 39.88
N ALA A 209 -27.59 -53.27 39.74
CA ALA A 209 -27.97 -52.01 39.10
C ALA A 209 -28.48 -52.07 37.64
N PRO A 210 -29.22 -51.05 37.20
CA PRO A 210 -29.37 -50.70 35.79
C PRO A 210 -28.24 -49.74 35.36
N GLU A 211 -27.19 -50.27 34.76
CA GLU A 211 -26.62 -49.60 33.59
C GLU A 211 -27.46 -50.03 32.38
N LEU A 212 -27.78 -49.11 31.47
CA LEU A 212 -28.19 -49.49 30.12
C LEU A 212 -27.67 -48.48 29.09
N PRO A 213 -26.75 -48.88 28.21
CA PRO A 213 -26.31 -48.08 27.09
C PRO A 213 -27.01 -48.51 25.78
N GLN A 214 -27.00 -47.59 24.81
CA GLN A 214 -27.25 -47.77 23.36
C GLN A 214 -28.65 -48.22 22.89
N LEU A 215 -29.28 -47.35 22.08
CA LEU A 215 -30.03 -47.78 20.90
C LEU A 215 -29.11 -47.58 19.70
N GLY A 216 -28.67 -48.66 19.08
CA GLY A 216 -28.11 -48.62 17.73
C GLY A 216 -29.16 -49.07 16.74
N ASP A 217 -29.21 -48.45 15.56
CA ASP A 217 -29.64 -49.18 14.37
C ASP A 217 -28.89 -48.73 13.11
N SER A 218 -28.68 -49.71 12.24
CA SER A 218 -28.27 -49.70 10.83
C SER A 218 -27.44 -48.53 10.26
N GLN A 219 -26.21 -48.91 9.88
CA GLN A 219 -25.28 -48.33 8.91
C GLN A 219 -25.92 -47.74 7.63
N ASP A 220 -25.32 -46.67 7.10
CA ASP A 220 -24.62 -46.77 5.81
C ASP A 220 -23.50 -45.69 5.67
N VAL A 221 -22.64 -45.82 4.66
CA VAL A 221 -21.30 -45.22 4.60
C VAL A 221 -21.22 -43.99 3.70
N THR A 222 -20.61 -42.87 4.14
CA THR A 222 -19.56 -42.07 3.42
C THR A 222 -19.19 -40.74 4.11
N ALA A 223 -18.01 -40.22 3.74
CA ALA A 223 -17.14 -39.27 4.45
C ALA A 223 -17.54 -37.77 4.51
N ALA A 224 -17.02 -37.10 5.56
CA ALA A 224 -16.50 -35.71 5.59
C ALA A 224 -17.45 -34.49 5.34
N LEU A 225 -17.20 -33.27 5.84
CA LEU A 225 -16.44 -32.75 7.00
C LEU A 225 -16.74 -31.23 7.13
N LEU A 226 -17.24 -30.77 8.30
CA LEU A 226 -17.26 -29.37 8.82
C LEU A 226 -17.97 -28.25 7.99
N GLY A 227 -18.37 -27.16 8.68
CA GLY A 227 -18.42 -25.84 8.01
C GLY A 227 -19.59 -24.86 8.25
N SER A 228 -20.21 -24.80 9.43
CA SER A 228 -20.96 -23.60 9.87
C SER A 228 -19.98 -22.44 10.19
N LEU A 229 -20.32 -21.14 10.24
CA LEU A 229 -21.60 -20.42 10.18
C LEU A 229 -21.36 -18.99 9.64
N GLY A 230 -22.35 -18.36 9.00
CA GLY A 230 -22.23 -16.98 8.49
C GLY A 230 -22.44 -15.90 9.57
N ILE A 231 -21.65 -14.82 9.49
CA ILE A 231 -21.71 -13.62 10.35
C ILE A 231 -22.87 -12.72 9.92
N LEU A 232 -23.55 -12.05 10.87
CA LEU A 232 -24.40 -10.90 10.56
C LEU A 232 -24.15 -9.68 11.48
N SER A 233 -23.36 -8.77 10.93
CA SER A 233 -23.34 -7.31 11.11
C SER A 233 -24.45 -6.64 11.95
N ALA A 234 -24.06 -5.68 12.80
CA ALA A 234 -24.56 -4.30 12.73
C ALA A 234 -23.61 -3.30 13.45
N LEU A 235 -23.15 -2.28 12.72
CA LEU A 235 -22.39 -1.14 13.26
C LEU A 235 -23.30 0.11 13.32
N GLY A 236 -23.10 0.97 14.31
CA GLY A 236 -23.67 2.32 14.39
C GLY A 236 -22.78 3.20 15.28
N LEU A 237 -21.83 3.95 14.72
CA LEU A 237 -22.00 5.29 14.15
C LEU A 237 -22.36 6.35 15.21
N VAL A 238 -21.35 7.11 15.65
CA VAL A 238 -21.53 8.42 16.30
C VAL A 238 -20.54 9.38 15.65
N ALA A 239 -21.04 10.54 15.21
CA ALA A 239 -20.23 11.65 14.74
C ALA A 239 -20.18 12.74 15.82
N PHE A 240 -19.02 13.36 16.01
CA PHE A 240 -18.83 14.82 15.98
C PHE A 240 -17.34 15.18 16.01
#